data_AF-A0A0G0JIK8-F1
#
_entry.id   AF-A0A0G0JIK8-F1
#
_cell.length_a   1.000
_cell.length_b   1.000
_cell.length_c   1.000
_cell.angle_alpha   90.00
_cell.angle_beta   90.00
_cell.angle_gamma   90.00
#
_symmetry.space_group_name_H-M   'P 1'
#
loop_
_entity.id
_entity.type
_entity.pdbx_description
1 polymer ?
#
loop_
_entity_poly.entity_id
_entity_poly.type
_entity_poly.pdbx_seq_one_letter_code
_entity_poly.pdbx_strand_id
1 'polypeptide(L)'
;MFKKINSDYTYNFSVEEEGLYSISISATCKKKNYLRVEIDDLALKGLLPKSKNEHFNIPPAWNGNELKGVLKTVVFILKLSKGKQSLKFVPKGEAEISFEPEVVLLAKSGLITLFKDLKSEERNCQPWITVALINLPLPILDASISCQKKFLDSDEAKLIIDGQIQKNTQTILRGKNWFWRGWQLKGKILTSRFYPNLPAGVHYIELWADRTPILKSLDILVVKEVSIKRIPTVENPEWTGNFLDDPEEIILARLIFGEANNQPSEAKVWVGWSVINRTKAKSWWPDNIHGVVLQIGQYDAFKLSDRNFSKIINPLGFNNVGQSDKKSWYECYEIAEKIILGKIENPTEATHFHGVGVSKDWFEKHQVPKGNFLKKIGDTYFYWSPN
;
A
#
# COMPACT_ATOMS: atom_id res chain seq x y z
N MET A 1 -31.76 15.10 -9.63
CA MET A 1 -31.81 14.03 -8.62
C MET A 1 -32.17 12.75 -9.34
N PHE A 2 -31.33 11.73 -9.25
CA PHE A 2 -31.54 10.43 -9.89
C PHE A 2 -32.30 9.46 -8.98
N LYS A 3 -31.87 9.33 -7.72
CA LYS A 3 -32.52 8.42 -6.77
C LYS A 3 -32.32 8.85 -5.32
N LYS A 4 -33.38 8.77 -4.52
CA LYS A 4 -33.30 8.86 -3.05
C LYS A 4 -33.40 7.45 -2.46
N ILE A 5 -32.51 7.12 -1.52
CA ILE A 5 -32.43 5.78 -0.93
C ILE A 5 -32.35 5.84 0.60
N ASN A 6 -32.96 4.86 1.26
CA ASN A 6 -32.90 4.64 2.71
C ASN A 6 -32.66 3.16 3.08
N SER A 7 -32.49 2.31 2.06
CA SER A 7 -32.12 0.90 2.13
C SER A 7 -31.12 0.61 1.01
N ASP A 8 -30.47 -0.55 1.06
CA ASP A 8 -29.55 -1.00 0.01
C ASP A 8 -30.18 -0.90 -1.37
N TYR A 9 -29.40 -0.42 -2.34
CA TYR A 9 -29.80 -0.29 -3.74
C TYR A 9 -28.68 -0.75 -4.65
N THR A 10 -28.99 -1.62 -5.61
CA THR A 10 -28.01 -2.09 -6.60
C THR A 10 -28.30 -1.47 -7.96
N TYR A 11 -27.30 -0.81 -8.53
CA TYR A 11 -27.29 -0.36 -9.92
C TYR A 11 -26.44 -1.34 -10.73
N ASN A 12 -27.07 -2.02 -11.69
CA ASN A 12 -26.40 -2.97 -12.56
C ASN A 12 -26.03 -2.27 -13.87
N PHE A 13 -24.83 -2.56 -14.37
CA PHE A 13 -24.37 -2.08 -15.66
C PHE A 13 -23.59 -3.19 -16.38
N SER A 14 -23.22 -2.97 -17.63
CA SER A 14 -22.39 -3.90 -18.37
C SER A 14 -21.26 -3.15 -19.05
N VAL A 15 -20.10 -3.79 -19.10
CA VAL A 15 -18.92 -3.28 -19.79
C VAL A 15 -18.62 -4.18 -20.98
N GLU A 16 -18.45 -3.57 -22.15
CA GLU A 16 -18.33 -4.28 -23.43
C GLU A 16 -16.96 -4.92 -23.63
N GLU A 17 -15.93 -4.32 -23.03
CA GLU A 17 -14.55 -4.79 -23.07
C GLU A 17 -13.87 -4.72 -21.70
N GLU A 18 -12.91 -5.61 -21.48
CA GLU A 18 -12.06 -5.55 -20.30
C GLU A 18 -11.12 -4.35 -20.42
N GLY A 19 -10.98 -3.59 -19.34
CA GLY A 19 -10.12 -2.41 -19.38
C GLY A 19 -10.14 -1.62 -18.09
N LEU A 20 -9.49 -0.47 -18.13
CA LEU A 20 -9.52 0.48 -17.03
C LEU A 20 -10.71 1.42 -17.21
N TYR A 21 -11.51 1.58 -16.17
CA TYR A 21 -12.70 2.42 -16.18
C TYR A 21 -12.63 3.48 -15.09
N SER A 22 -13.27 4.62 -15.35
CA SER A 22 -13.70 5.56 -14.32
C SER A 22 -15.19 5.42 -14.08
N ILE A 23 -15.59 5.31 -12.81
CA ILE A 23 -16.99 5.31 -12.37
C ILE A 23 -17.22 6.56 -11.52
N SER A 24 -17.99 7.53 -12.04
CA SER A 24 -18.29 8.79 -11.36
C SER A 24 -19.66 8.73 -10.70
N ILE A 25 -19.71 9.07 -9.42
CA ILE A 25 -20.93 9.09 -8.60
C ILE A 25 -20.99 10.42 -7.85
N SER A 26 -22.10 11.14 -7.97
CA SER A 26 -22.35 12.34 -7.19
C SER A 26 -23.57 12.16 -6.30
N ALA A 27 -23.41 12.42 -5.01
CA ALA A 27 -24.47 12.27 -4.03
C ALA A 27 -24.37 13.32 -2.92
N THR A 28 -25.47 13.47 -2.18
CA THR A 28 -25.55 14.30 -0.97
C THR A 28 -25.96 13.45 0.22
N CYS A 29 -25.48 13.85 1.40
CA CYS A 29 -25.92 13.32 2.69
C CYS A 29 -26.04 14.49 3.68
N LYS A 30 -26.99 14.41 4.61
CA LYS A 30 -27.25 15.42 5.64
C LYS A 30 -27.12 14.83 7.03
N LYS A 31 -26.64 15.61 8.00
CA LYS A 31 -26.62 15.24 9.43
C LYS A 31 -25.94 13.88 9.65
N LYS A 32 -26.52 12.99 10.45
CA LYS A 32 -25.99 11.65 10.76
C LYS A 32 -26.34 10.59 9.70
N ASN A 33 -26.56 10.99 8.45
CA ASN A 33 -26.75 10.06 7.35
C ASN A 33 -25.43 9.80 6.64
N TYR A 34 -25.28 8.58 6.12
CA TYR A 34 -24.08 8.17 5.42
C TYR A 34 -24.42 7.35 4.18
N LEU A 35 -23.52 7.37 3.21
CA LEU A 35 -23.56 6.48 2.05
C LEU A 35 -22.16 5.93 1.81
N ARG A 36 -22.08 4.62 1.57
CA ARG A 36 -20.92 3.98 0.93
C ARG A 36 -21.37 3.26 -0.34
N VAL A 37 -20.42 3.00 -1.22
CA VAL A 37 -20.62 2.22 -2.44
C VAL A 37 -19.65 1.04 -2.42
N GLU A 38 -20.15 -0.12 -2.83
CA GLU A 38 -19.38 -1.34 -3.06
C GLU A 38 -19.45 -1.64 -4.56
N ILE A 39 -18.32 -2.03 -5.15
CA ILE A 39 -18.23 -2.35 -6.59
C ILE A 39 -17.95 -3.85 -6.69
N ASP A 40 -18.88 -4.61 -7.24
CA ASP A 40 -18.80 -6.07 -7.32
C ASP A 40 -18.43 -6.70 -5.96
N ASP A 41 -19.20 -6.31 -4.94
CA ASP A 41 -19.03 -6.69 -3.52
C ASP A 41 -17.71 -6.25 -2.86
N LEU A 42 -16.84 -5.50 -3.55
CA LEU A 42 -15.65 -4.90 -2.96
C LEU A 42 -16.04 -3.72 -2.06
N ALA A 43 -16.03 -3.95 -0.75
CA ALA A 43 -16.17 -2.92 0.26
C ALA A 43 -14.82 -2.27 0.60
N LEU A 44 -14.63 -1.02 0.18
CA LEU A 44 -13.43 -0.25 0.51
C LEU A 44 -13.32 0.05 2.02
N LYS A 45 -12.07 0.17 2.48
CA LYS A 45 -11.72 0.47 3.87
C LYS A 45 -10.82 1.71 3.95
N GLY A 46 -10.80 2.35 5.12
CA GLY A 46 -9.87 3.44 5.38
C GLY A 46 -8.44 2.95 5.45
N LEU A 47 -7.49 3.75 4.95
CA LEU A 47 -6.05 3.41 5.00
C LEU A 47 -5.48 3.46 6.42
N LEU A 48 -6.15 4.18 7.33
CA LEU A 48 -5.83 4.27 8.74
C LEU A 48 -7.11 4.01 9.55
N PRO A 49 -7.32 2.80 10.10
CA PRO A 49 -8.50 2.50 10.89
C PRO A 49 -8.46 3.31 12.19
N LYS A 50 -9.30 4.35 12.29
CA LYS A 50 -9.40 5.24 13.47
C LYS A 50 -10.71 5.12 14.25
N SER A 51 -11.69 4.35 13.77
CA SER A 51 -13.02 4.31 14.41
C SER A 51 -13.81 3.05 14.10
N LYS A 52 -14.80 2.71 14.95
CA LYS A 52 -15.73 1.57 14.77
C LYS A 52 -16.56 1.61 13.46
N ASN A 53 -16.56 2.71 12.70
CA ASN A 53 -17.30 2.85 11.42
C ASN A 53 -16.33 2.91 10.21
N GLU A 54 -15.46 1.92 10.07
CA GLU A 54 -14.33 1.90 9.12
C GLU A 54 -14.72 1.97 7.63
N HIS A 55 -16.01 1.84 7.29
CA HIS A 55 -16.51 1.84 5.92
C HIS A 55 -17.31 3.09 5.53
N PHE A 56 -17.76 3.87 6.51
CA PHE A 56 -18.56 5.09 6.27
C PHE A 56 -17.77 6.38 6.54
N ASN A 57 -16.66 6.27 7.26
CA ASN A 57 -15.72 7.35 7.53
C ASN A 57 -14.46 7.17 6.69
N ILE A 58 -14.63 6.97 5.38
CA ILE A 58 -13.55 6.81 4.41
C ILE A 58 -13.67 7.88 3.33
N PRO A 59 -12.57 8.26 2.67
CA PRO A 59 -12.62 9.27 1.61
C PRO A 59 -13.67 9.00 0.53
N PRO A 60 -13.88 7.79 -0.03
CA PRO A 60 -14.90 7.57 -1.05
C PRO A 60 -16.34 7.40 -0.51
N ALA A 61 -16.61 7.73 0.75
CA ALA A 61 -17.96 7.74 1.32
C ALA A 61 -18.54 9.17 1.39
N TRP A 62 -19.87 9.25 1.55
CA TRP A 62 -20.58 10.50 1.80
C TRP A 62 -21.00 10.54 3.27
N ASN A 63 -20.31 11.36 4.06
CA ASN A 63 -20.60 11.57 5.47
C ASN A 63 -21.43 12.85 5.62
N GLY A 64 -22.69 12.72 6.04
CA GLY A 64 -23.60 13.86 6.16
C GLY A 64 -23.19 14.91 7.19
N ASN A 65 -22.35 14.57 8.17
CA ASN A 65 -21.84 15.54 9.14
C ASN A 65 -20.76 16.43 8.50
N GLU A 66 -20.01 15.88 7.56
CA GLU A 66 -18.99 16.59 6.79
C GLU A 66 -19.62 17.36 5.63
N LEU A 67 -20.55 16.75 4.91
CA LEU A 67 -21.18 17.33 3.73
C LEU A 67 -22.28 18.35 4.04
N LYS A 68 -23.02 18.18 5.13
CA LYS A 68 -24.13 19.09 5.51
C LYS A 68 -25.12 19.35 4.36
N GLY A 69 -25.31 18.36 3.47
CA GLY A 69 -26.21 18.45 2.32
C GLY A 69 -25.62 18.99 1.03
N VAL A 70 -24.34 19.40 1.00
CA VAL A 70 -23.69 19.79 -0.27
C VAL A 70 -23.27 18.57 -1.09
N LEU A 71 -23.17 18.76 -2.40
CA LEU A 71 -22.74 17.70 -3.32
C LEU A 71 -21.26 17.36 -3.14
N LYS A 72 -20.99 16.05 -3.14
CA LYS A 72 -19.66 15.47 -3.30
C LYS A 72 -19.68 14.49 -4.46
N THR A 73 -18.64 14.54 -5.29
CA THR A 73 -18.40 13.57 -6.37
C THR A 73 -17.27 12.63 -5.98
N VAL A 74 -17.50 11.33 -6.15
CA VAL A 74 -16.49 10.28 -5.98
C VAL A 74 -16.29 9.62 -7.33
N VAL A 75 -15.03 9.52 -7.77
CA VAL A 75 -14.63 8.80 -8.98
C VAL A 75 -13.80 7.59 -8.57
N PHE A 76 -14.26 6.41 -8.93
CA PHE A 76 -13.48 5.17 -8.77
C PHE A 76 -12.74 4.91 -10.07
N ILE A 77 -11.44 4.61 -9.98
CA ILE A 77 -10.63 4.17 -11.12
C ILE A 77 -10.13 2.77 -10.82
N LEU A 78 -10.53 1.82 -11.66
CA LEU A 78 -10.28 0.40 -11.47
C LEU A 78 -10.33 -0.34 -12.79
N LYS A 79 -9.74 -1.54 -12.79
CA LYS A 79 -9.89 -2.47 -13.91
C LYS A 79 -11.21 -3.23 -13.76
N LEU A 80 -12.00 -3.29 -14.83
CA LEU A 80 -13.22 -4.11 -14.90
C LEU A 80 -13.06 -5.16 -15.99
N SER A 81 -13.49 -6.39 -15.70
CA SER A 81 -13.60 -7.45 -16.70
C SER A 81 -14.83 -7.24 -17.58
N LYS A 82 -14.79 -7.69 -18.83
CA LYS A 82 -15.96 -7.69 -19.72
C LYS A 82 -17.14 -8.42 -19.04
N GLY A 83 -18.33 -7.83 -19.12
CA GLY A 83 -19.56 -8.47 -18.63
C GLY A 83 -20.40 -7.59 -17.72
N LYS A 84 -21.28 -8.24 -16.94
CA LYS A 84 -22.16 -7.57 -15.98
C LYS A 84 -21.38 -7.17 -14.74
N GLN A 85 -21.59 -5.94 -14.30
CA GLN A 85 -20.99 -5.36 -13.11
C GLN A 85 -22.07 -4.70 -12.26
N SER A 86 -21.76 -4.41 -11.01
CA SER A 86 -22.73 -3.88 -10.05
C SER A 86 -22.13 -2.81 -9.12
N LEU A 87 -22.93 -1.79 -8.85
CA LEU A 87 -22.70 -0.80 -7.80
C LEU A 87 -23.75 -1.00 -6.71
N LYS A 88 -23.32 -1.45 -5.54
CA LYS A 88 -24.20 -1.57 -4.38
C LYS A 88 -24.06 -0.34 -3.49
N PHE A 89 -25.10 0.46 -3.43
CA PHE A 89 -25.24 1.62 -2.58
C PHE A 89 -25.78 1.18 -1.21
N VAL A 90 -24.99 1.37 -0.17
CA VAL A 90 -25.33 0.96 1.20
C VAL A 90 -25.50 2.23 2.05
N PRO A 91 -26.74 2.69 2.29
CA PRO A 91 -26.99 3.87 3.11
C PRO A 91 -27.06 3.53 4.59
N LYS A 92 -26.71 4.50 5.43
CA LYS A 92 -27.07 4.54 6.86
C LYS A 92 -27.89 5.79 7.09
N GLY A 93 -29.21 5.64 7.14
CA GLY A 93 -30.15 6.77 7.06
C GLY A 93 -30.52 7.09 5.61
N GLU A 94 -30.78 8.35 5.29
CA GLU A 94 -31.16 8.77 3.93
C GLU A 94 -29.98 9.34 3.13
N ALA A 95 -29.86 8.92 1.86
CA ALA A 95 -28.92 9.47 0.90
C ALA A 95 -29.61 9.82 -0.42
N GLU A 96 -29.09 10.82 -1.13
CA GLU A 96 -29.60 11.25 -2.43
C GLU A 96 -28.50 11.15 -3.48
N ILE A 97 -28.69 10.24 -4.44
CA ILE A 97 -27.85 10.12 -5.63
C ILE A 97 -28.34 11.16 -6.65
N SER A 98 -27.48 12.11 -7.00
CA SER A 98 -27.87 13.31 -7.75
C SER A 98 -28.03 13.04 -9.24
N PHE A 99 -27.15 12.22 -9.80
CA PHE A 99 -27.08 11.84 -11.21
C PHE A 99 -26.93 10.33 -11.34
N GLU A 100 -27.32 9.78 -12.49
CA GLU A 100 -27.05 8.38 -12.81
C GLU A 100 -25.53 8.14 -12.80
N PRO A 101 -25.03 7.01 -12.24
CA PRO A 101 -23.61 6.71 -12.26
C PRO A 101 -23.05 6.69 -13.68
N GLU A 102 -21.99 7.46 -13.90
CA GLU A 102 -21.32 7.56 -15.20
C GLU A 102 -20.15 6.58 -15.24
N VAL A 103 -20.13 5.68 -16.23
CA VAL A 103 -19.09 4.66 -16.40
C VAL A 103 -18.40 4.90 -17.73
N VAL A 104 -17.09 5.18 -17.70
CA VAL A 104 -16.31 5.55 -18.88
C VAL A 104 -15.06 4.68 -18.97
N LEU A 105 -14.83 4.09 -20.15
CA LEU A 105 -13.58 3.39 -20.45
C LEU A 105 -12.44 4.39 -20.67
N LEU A 106 -11.32 4.16 -20.00
CA LEU A 106 -10.10 4.93 -20.12
C LEU A 106 -9.20 4.31 -21.20
N ALA A 107 -9.54 4.59 -22.46
CA ALA A 107 -8.96 3.94 -23.64
C ALA A 107 -7.45 4.21 -23.86
N LYS A 108 -6.82 5.15 -23.16
CA LYS A 108 -5.41 5.55 -23.38
C LYS A 108 -4.63 5.53 -22.07
N SER A 109 -3.39 5.02 -22.13
CA SER A 109 -2.38 5.29 -21.09
C SER A 109 -1.90 6.72 -21.21
N GLY A 110 -1.40 7.25 -20.10
CA GLY A 110 -0.88 8.61 -19.99
C GLY A 110 -1.67 9.45 -19.00
N LEU A 111 -1.47 10.76 -19.10
CA LEU A 111 -2.15 11.71 -18.25
C LEU A 111 -3.61 11.86 -18.71
N ILE A 112 -4.55 11.41 -17.88
CA ILE A 112 -5.99 11.47 -18.16
C ILE A 112 -6.65 12.58 -17.35
N THR A 113 -7.50 13.38 -18.00
CA THR A 113 -8.31 14.41 -17.34
C THR A 113 -9.60 13.81 -16.82
N LEU A 114 -9.80 13.82 -15.50
CA LEU A 114 -11.02 13.29 -14.87
C LEU A 114 -12.12 14.33 -14.70
N PHE A 115 -11.72 15.59 -14.52
CA PHE A 115 -12.64 16.70 -14.29
C PHE A 115 -12.18 17.90 -15.11
N LYS A 116 -13.14 18.67 -15.61
CA LYS A 116 -12.87 19.91 -16.32
C LYS A 116 -13.88 20.99 -15.91
N ASP A 117 -13.37 22.18 -15.63
CA ASP A 117 -14.16 23.38 -15.32
C ASP A 117 -15.28 23.17 -14.27
N LEU A 118 -15.01 22.36 -13.25
CA LEU A 118 -15.97 22.07 -12.20
C LEU A 118 -15.89 23.15 -11.12
N LYS A 119 -17.01 23.82 -10.85
CA LYS A 119 -17.14 24.80 -9.76
C LYS A 119 -17.70 24.13 -8.50
N SER A 120 -17.08 24.39 -7.37
CA SER A 120 -17.60 23.98 -6.07
C SER A 120 -18.88 24.74 -5.72
N GLU A 121 -19.88 24.05 -5.14
CA GLU A 121 -20.95 24.69 -4.36
C GLU A 121 -20.38 25.49 -3.20
N GLU A 122 -21.11 26.51 -2.75
CA GLU A 122 -20.77 27.29 -1.55
C GLU A 122 -20.70 26.35 -0.34
N ARG A 123 -19.50 26.22 0.23
CA ARG A 123 -19.20 25.29 1.32
C ARG A 123 -18.21 25.90 2.31
N ASN A 124 -18.16 25.39 3.54
CA ASN A 124 -17.21 25.83 4.55
C ASN A 124 -16.31 24.68 5.00
N CYS A 125 -15.12 24.61 4.41
CA CYS A 125 -14.11 23.58 4.71
C CYS A 125 -14.62 22.13 4.53
N GLN A 126 -15.22 21.78 3.39
CA GLN A 126 -15.88 20.47 3.20
C GLN A 126 -15.26 19.65 2.04
N PRO A 127 -15.33 18.31 2.10
CA PRO A 127 -14.96 17.45 0.97
C PRO A 127 -15.76 17.81 -0.27
N TRP A 128 -15.11 17.85 -1.43
CA TRP A 128 -15.72 18.21 -2.70
C TRP A 128 -15.61 17.10 -3.73
N ILE A 129 -14.40 16.63 -3.97
CA ILE A 129 -14.11 15.56 -4.92
C ILE A 129 -13.24 14.53 -4.21
N THR A 130 -13.52 13.26 -4.46
CA THR A 130 -12.62 12.18 -4.12
C THR A 130 -12.36 11.32 -5.35
N VAL A 131 -11.10 10.96 -5.58
CA VAL A 131 -10.73 9.90 -6.51
C VAL A 131 -10.21 8.72 -5.71
N ALA A 132 -10.77 7.55 -5.95
CA ALA A 132 -10.32 6.29 -5.39
C ALA A 132 -9.69 5.45 -6.49
N LEU A 133 -8.37 5.26 -6.41
CA LEU A 133 -7.62 4.35 -7.26
C LEU A 133 -7.67 2.97 -6.60
N ILE A 134 -8.08 1.93 -7.34
CA ILE A 134 -8.21 0.56 -6.79
C ILE A 134 -7.24 -0.36 -7.53
N ASN A 135 -6.23 -0.85 -6.80
CA ASN A 135 -5.14 -1.68 -7.32
C ASN A 135 -4.34 -1.00 -8.45
N LEU A 136 -4.13 0.32 -8.32
CA LEU A 136 -3.40 1.14 -9.30
C LEU A 136 -2.35 1.99 -8.59
N PRO A 137 -1.20 2.28 -9.22
CA PRO A 137 -0.23 3.21 -8.68
C PRO A 137 -0.69 4.65 -8.82
N LEU A 138 -0.10 5.54 -8.02
CA LEU A 138 -0.23 6.98 -8.16
C LEU A 138 1.16 7.61 -8.32
N PRO A 139 1.75 7.57 -9.53
CA PRO A 139 3.06 8.16 -9.76
C PRO A 139 2.98 9.69 -9.77
N ILE A 140 2.03 10.25 -10.53
CA ILE A 140 1.90 11.68 -10.80
C ILE A 140 0.42 12.07 -10.84
N LEU A 141 0.12 13.26 -10.32
CA LEU A 141 -1.14 13.95 -10.61
C LEU A 141 -0.90 15.45 -10.80
N ASP A 142 -1.68 16.06 -11.69
CA ASP A 142 -1.72 17.49 -11.90
C ASP A 142 -3.10 18.02 -11.46
N ALA A 143 -3.12 19.11 -10.70
CA ALA A 143 -4.34 19.80 -10.35
C ALA A 143 -4.22 21.28 -10.72
N SER A 144 -5.20 21.76 -11.50
CA SER A 144 -5.29 23.13 -11.95
C SER A 144 -6.52 23.78 -11.32
N ILE A 145 -6.31 24.75 -10.43
CA ILE A 145 -7.40 25.36 -9.65
C ILE A 145 -7.27 26.89 -9.70
N SER A 146 -8.41 27.58 -9.78
CA SER A 146 -8.52 29.02 -9.55
C SER A 146 -9.36 29.31 -8.32
N CYS A 147 -8.85 30.22 -7.48
CA CYS A 147 -9.54 30.70 -6.28
C CYS A 147 -9.65 32.24 -6.33
N GLN A 148 -10.82 32.80 -6.05
CA GLN A 148 -11.02 34.25 -6.03
C GLN A 148 -10.67 34.84 -4.66
N LYS A 149 -10.02 36.01 -4.66
CA LYS A 149 -9.89 36.84 -3.45
C LYS A 149 -11.24 37.48 -3.19
N LYS A 150 -11.75 37.32 -1.98
CA LYS A 150 -12.94 38.02 -1.46
C LYS A 150 -12.54 38.87 -0.25
N PHE A 151 -13.38 39.85 0.09
CA PHE A 151 -13.07 40.85 1.11
C PHE A 151 -12.85 40.25 2.51
N LEU A 152 -13.67 39.26 2.90
CA LEU A 152 -13.58 38.58 4.21
C LEU A 152 -13.04 37.16 4.08
N ASP A 153 -13.68 36.37 3.22
CA ASP A 153 -13.48 34.93 3.18
C ASP A 153 -13.31 34.47 1.73
N SER A 154 -12.06 34.25 1.35
CA SER A 154 -11.65 33.96 -0.03
C SER A 154 -11.88 32.49 -0.36
N ASP A 155 -11.94 32.15 -1.65
CA ASP A 155 -11.99 30.74 -2.03
C ASP A 155 -10.67 30.05 -1.64
N GLU A 156 -10.74 28.83 -1.12
CA GLU A 156 -9.56 28.02 -0.82
C GLU A 156 -9.80 26.56 -1.24
N ALA A 157 -8.73 25.88 -1.68
CA ALA A 157 -8.78 24.45 -1.96
C ALA A 157 -7.56 23.74 -1.37
N LYS A 158 -7.78 22.55 -0.81
CA LYS A 158 -6.72 21.69 -0.27
C LYS A 158 -6.74 20.34 -0.95
N LEU A 159 -5.54 19.79 -1.14
CA LEU A 159 -5.32 18.45 -1.65
C LEU A 159 -4.86 17.55 -0.51
N ILE A 160 -5.46 16.37 -0.42
CA ILE A 160 -5.09 15.32 0.52
C ILE A 160 -4.84 14.05 -0.29
N ILE A 161 -3.73 13.38 -0.04
CA ILE A 161 -3.36 12.11 -0.69
C ILE A 161 -3.09 11.10 0.42
N ASP A 162 -3.84 10.01 0.45
CA ASP A 162 -3.76 8.96 1.47
C ASP A 162 -3.77 9.52 2.91
N GLY A 163 -4.65 10.50 3.16
CA GLY A 163 -4.78 11.19 4.45
C GLY A 163 -3.70 12.23 4.74
N GLN A 164 -2.69 12.39 3.86
CA GLN A 164 -1.63 13.38 3.98
C GLN A 164 -1.98 14.66 3.23
N ILE A 165 -2.09 15.77 3.95
CA ILE A 165 -2.34 17.10 3.38
C ILE A 165 -1.11 17.58 2.61
N GLN A 166 -1.29 17.91 1.34
CA GLN A 166 -0.28 18.55 0.51
C GLN A 166 -0.22 20.04 0.85
N LYS A 167 0.90 20.47 1.45
CA LYS A 167 1.03 21.81 2.02
C LYS A 167 1.51 22.83 0.97
N ASN A 168 1.00 24.05 1.09
CA ASN A 168 1.53 25.20 0.36
C ASN A 168 2.90 25.60 0.93
N THR A 169 3.98 25.38 0.17
CA THR A 169 5.36 25.69 0.59
C THR A 169 5.70 27.18 0.57
N GLN A 170 4.89 28.00 -0.11
CA GLN A 170 5.06 29.47 -0.15
C GLN A 170 4.50 30.15 1.11
N THR A 171 3.93 29.39 2.05
CA THR A 171 3.28 29.92 3.26
C THR A 171 3.88 29.29 4.52
N ILE A 172 4.47 30.11 5.38
CA ILE A 172 5.14 29.65 6.62
C ILE A 172 4.17 29.62 7.83
N LEU A 173 2.97 30.21 7.71
CA LEU A 173 2.02 30.46 8.81
C LEU A 173 0.63 29.82 8.60
N ARG A 174 -0.41 30.34 9.29
CA ARG A 174 -1.83 29.94 9.18
C ARG A 174 -2.25 29.83 7.70
N GLY A 175 -2.91 28.71 7.37
CA GLY A 175 -3.40 28.43 6.01
C GLY A 175 -2.48 27.56 5.16
N LYS A 176 -1.35 27.06 5.66
CA LYS A 176 -0.45 26.13 4.91
C LYS A 176 -1.13 24.84 4.42
N ASN A 177 -2.24 24.44 5.04
CA ASN A 177 -3.02 23.27 4.67
C ASN A 177 -3.94 23.53 3.47
N TRP A 178 -4.12 24.80 3.08
CA TRP A 178 -4.86 25.21 1.89
C TRP A 178 -3.84 25.51 0.79
N PHE A 179 -3.74 24.59 -0.17
CA PHE A 179 -2.73 24.67 -1.22
C PHE A 179 -3.01 25.84 -2.16
N TRP A 180 -4.25 25.94 -2.66
CA TRP A 180 -4.70 27.04 -3.51
C TRP A 180 -5.52 28.03 -2.69
N ARG A 181 -5.09 29.30 -2.68
CA ARG A 181 -5.71 30.32 -1.82
C ARG A 181 -6.08 31.56 -2.60
N GLY A 182 -7.31 32.02 -2.42
CA GLY A 182 -7.87 33.11 -3.22
C GLY A 182 -7.11 34.42 -3.04
N TRP A 183 -6.62 34.74 -1.84
CA TRP A 183 -5.83 35.96 -1.62
C TRP A 183 -4.48 35.95 -2.36
N GLN A 184 -3.89 34.78 -2.60
CA GLN A 184 -2.66 34.60 -3.39
C GLN A 184 -2.97 34.61 -4.88
N LEU A 185 -3.94 33.80 -5.30
CA LEU A 185 -4.24 33.58 -6.71
C LEU A 185 -5.01 34.74 -7.34
N LYS A 186 -5.89 35.41 -6.58
CA LYS A 186 -6.73 36.54 -7.05
C LYS A 186 -7.45 36.20 -8.36
N GLY A 187 -8.01 34.99 -8.44
CA GLY A 187 -8.70 34.49 -9.61
C GLY A 187 -7.83 33.87 -10.69
N LYS A 188 -6.49 33.96 -10.59
CA LYS A 188 -5.58 33.28 -11.50
C LYS A 188 -5.65 31.77 -11.31
N ILE A 189 -5.39 31.05 -12.40
CA ILE A 189 -5.27 29.60 -12.42
C ILE A 189 -3.85 29.24 -12.00
N LEU A 190 -3.72 28.31 -11.06
CA LEU A 190 -2.44 27.69 -10.72
C LEU A 190 -2.54 26.19 -10.96
N THR A 191 -1.76 25.72 -11.94
CA THR A 191 -1.50 24.29 -12.14
C THR A 191 -0.33 23.86 -11.27
N SER A 192 -0.49 22.75 -10.55
CA SER A 192 0.57 22.17 -9.73
C SER A 192 0.63 20.67 -9.95
N ARG A 193 1.85 20.19 -10.15
CA ARG A 193 2.18 18.77 -10.30
C ARG A 193 2.65 18.21 -8.97
N PHE A 194 2.13 17.05 -8.61
CA PHE A 194 2.53 16.31 -7.42
C PHE A 194 3.11 14.96 -7.85
N TYR A 195 4.09 14.48 -7.08
CA TYR A 195 4.78 13.21 -7.30
C TYR A 195 4.62 12.29 -6.08
N PRO A 196 3.43 11.71 -5.84
CA PRO A 196 3.23 10.84 -4.68
C PRO A 196 4.08 9.57 -4.77
N ASN A 197 4.41 9.11 -5.98
CA ASN A 197 5.21 7.91 -6.24
C ASN A 197 4.70 6.69 -5.47
N LEU A 198 3.38 6.55 -5.35
CA LEU A 198 2.77 5.46 -4.61
C LEU A 198 2.70 4.21 -5.50
N PRO A 199 3.08 3.02 -4.98
CA PRO A 199 3.03 1.76 -5.72
C PRO A 199 1.58 1.36 -5.99
N ALA A 200 1.36 0.27 -6.71
CA ALA A 200 0.00 -0.22 -6.92
C ALA A 200 -0.68 -0.59 -5.59
N GLY A 201 -1.88 -0.06 -5.38
CA GLY A 201 -2.65 -0.29 -4.17
C GLY A 201 -4.00 0.43 -4.22
N VAL A 202 -4.59 0.64 -3.04
CA VAL A 202 -5.76 1.50 -2.90
C VAL A 202 -5.28 2.88 -2.45
N HIS A 203 -5.56 3.90 -3.25
CA HIS A 203 -5.17 5.27 -2.94
C HIS A 203 -6.35 6.22 -3.02
N TYR A 204 -6.36 7.21 -2.13
CA TYR A 204 -7.40 8.22 -2.06
C TYR A 204 -6.81 9.60 -2.28
N ILE A 205 -7.36 10.30 -3.28
CA ILE A 205 -7.05 11.70 -3.57
C ILE A 205 -8.30 12.50 -3.22
N GLU A 206 -8.19 13.45 -2.31
CA GLU A 206 -9.30 14.31 -1.90
C GLU A 206 -8.99 15.76 -2.24
N LEU A 207 -9.96 16.40 -2.89
CA LEU A 207 -10.05 17.85 -2.94
C LEU A 207 -11.15 18.28 -1.99
N TRP A 208 -10.78 19.13 -1.05
CA TRP A 208 -11.74 19.86 -0.24
C TRP A 208 -11.70 21.32 -0.64
N ALA A 209 -12.84 21.97 -0.49
CA ALA A 209 -13.01 23.36 -0.84
C ALA A 209 -13.59 24.16 0.32
N ASP A 210 -13.24 25.43 0.32
CA ASP A 210 -13.84 26.49 1.09
C ASP A 210 -14.35 27.56 0.12
N ARG A 211 -15.61 27.98 0.29
CA ARG A 211 -16.38 28.77 -0.66
C ARG A 211 -16.55 28.08 -2.02
N THR A 212 -16.22 28.77 -3.12
CA THR A 212 -16.58 28.35 -4.49
C THR A 212 -15.38 28.29 -5.45
N PRO A 213 -14.28 27.61 -5.12
CA PRO A 213 -13.15 27.47 -6.06
C PRO A 213 -13.60 26.74 -7.33
N ILE A 214 -12.83 26.93 -8.40
CA ILE A 214 -13.05 26.28 -9.69
C ILE A 214 -11.86 25.36 -9.99
N LEU A 215 -12.15 24.08 -10.17
CA LEU A 215 -11.22 23.06 -10.64
C LEU A 215 -11.23 23.11 -12.16
N LYS A 216 -10.13 23.60 -12.73
CA LYS A 216 -9.93 23.67 -14.18
C LYS A 216 -9.59 22.32 -14.76
N SER A 217 -8.69 21.57 -14.11
CA SER A 217 -8.44 20.18 -14.41
C SER A 217 -7.96 19.42 -13.18
N LEU A 218 -8.32 18.14 -13.11
CA LEU A 218 -7.62 17.15 -12.29
C LEU A 218 -7.18 16.03 -13.21
N ASP A 219 -5.88 15.93 -13.40
CA ASP A 219 -5.27 15.01 -14.34
C ASP A 219 -4.44 13.98 -13.58
N ILE A 220 -4.62 12.69 -13.88
CA ILE A 220 -3.91 11.60 -13.21
C ILE A 220 -3.14 10.79 -14.23
N LEU A 221 -1.89 10.46 -13.94
CA LEU A 221 -1.13 9.57 -14.80
C LEU A 221 -1.62 8.13 -14.59
N VAL A 222 -2.35 7.63 -15.58
CA VAL A 222 -2.74 6.23 -15.67
C VAL A 222 -1.75 5.49 -16.54
N VAL A 223 -1.08 4.51 -15.93
CA VAL A 223 -0.24 3.55 -16.64
C VAL A 223 -1.08 2.31 -16.94
N LYS A 224 -1.33 2.03 -18.23
CA LYS A 224 -2.11 0.86 -18.70
C LYS A 224 -1.50 -0.47 -18.27
N GLU A 225 -0.19 -0.46 -18.03
CA GLU A 225 0.55 -1.57 -17.49
C GLU A 225 1.15 -1.13 -16.17
N VAL A 226 0.41 -1.38 -15.10
CA VAL A 226 1.07 -1.78 -13.87
C VAL A 226 1.68 -3.12 -14.24
N SER A 227 3.00 -3.19 -14.42
CA SER A 227 3.65 -4.48 -14.30
C SER A 227 3.15 -5.06 -12.99
N ILE A 228 2.35 -6.13 -13.05
CA ILE A 228 2.02 -6.89 -11.84
C ILE A 228 3.39 -7.12 -11.21
N LYS A 229 3.65 -6.49 -10.07
CA LYS A 229 4.94 -6.64 -9.42
C LYS A 229 5.06 -8.13 -9.20
N ARG A 230 5.97 -8.78 -9.93
CA ARG A 230 6.04 -10.23 -9.93
C ARG A 230 6.23 -10.64 -8.48
N ILE A 231 5.30 -11.38 -7.91
CA ILE A 231 5.48 -11.94 -6.58
C ILE A 231 6.38 -13.17 -6.77
N PRO A 232 7.58 -13.21 -6.17
CA PRO A 232 8.44 -14.37 -6.32
C PRO A 232 7.77 -15.61 -5.75
N THR A 233 7.98 -16.74 -6.41
CA THR A 233 7.47 -18.06 -5.98
C THR A 233 8.64 -19.03 -5.89
N VAL A 234 8.42 -20.21 -5.31
CA VAL A 234 9.47 -21.24 -5.24
C VAL A 234 9.96 -21.65 -6.63
N GLU A 235 9.06 -21.71 -7.62
CA GLU A 235 9.38 -22.05 -9.02
C GLU A 235 9.94 -20.86 -9.81
N ASN A 236 9.63 -19.63 -9.41
CA ASN A 236 10.12 -18.40 -10.04
C ASN A 236 10.61 -17.42 -8.95
N PRO A 237 11.77 -17.70 -8.34
CA PRO A 237 12.23 -17.00 -7.14
C PRO A 237 13.07 -15.78 -7.46
N GLU A 238 13.16 -15.33 -8.71
CA GLU A 238 14.01 -14.20 -9.02
C GLU A 238 13.52 -12.94 -8.27
N TRP A 239 14.46 -12.10 -7.87
CA TRP A 239 14.21 -10.91 -7.08
C TRP A 239 13.59 -9.80 -7.92
N THR A 240 12.67 -9.05 -7.32
CA THR A 240 11.95 -7.95 -7.96
C THR A 240 12.70 -6.61 -7.92
N GLY A 241 13.85 -6.58 -7.25
CA GLY A 241 14.54 -5.35 -6.86
C GLY A 241 14.14 -4.83 -5.46
N ASN A 242 13.19 -5.48 -4.76
CA ASN A 242 12.88 -5.19 -3.37
C ASN A 242 12.47 -6.46 -2.59
N PHE A 243 13.20 -6.79 -1.52
CA PHE A 243 12.89 -7.96 -0.69
C PHE A 243 11.60 -7.85 0.13
N LEU A 244 11.04 -6.65 0.28
CA LEU A 244 9.70 -6.47 0.89
C LEU A 244 8.56 -7.01 0.01
N ASP A 245 8.85 -7.43 -1.22
CA ASP A 245 7.86 -8.00 -2.14
C ASP A 245 7.75 -9.52 -2.01
N ASP A 246 8.69 -10.15 -1.32
CA ASP A 246 8.70 -11.58 -1.11
C ASP A 246 7.56 -11.97 -0.13
N PRO A 247 6.82 -13.05 -0.39
CA PRO A 247 6.03 -13.71 0.65
C PRO A 247 6.91 -14.14 1.84
N GLU A 248 6.32 -14.30 3.02
CA GLU A 248 7.04 -14.70 4.25
C GLU A 248 7.85 -15.99 4.07
N GLU A 249 7.29 -16.95 3.32
CA GLU A 249 7.94 -18.21 2.99
C GLU A 249 9.16 -18.00 2.10
N ILE A 250 9.09 -17.08 1.14
CA ILE A 250 10.18 -16.80 0.20
C ILE A 250 11.31 -16.05 0.90
N ILE A 251 11.01 -15.00 1.66
CA ILE A 251 12.07 -14.23 2.34
C ILE A 251 12.81 -15.10 3.36
N LEU A 252 12.08 -15.95 4.09
CA LEU A 252 12.67 -16.91 5.02
C LEU A 252 13.47 -17.98 4.27
N ALA A 253 12.98 -18.51 3.15
CA ALA A 253 13.71 -19.46 2.32
C ALA A 253 15.00 -18.88 1.76
N ARG A 254 14.99 -17.62 1.28
CA ARG A 254 16.20 -16.91 0.81
C ARG A 254 17.24 -16.79 1.92
N LEU A 255 16.81 -16.48 3.14
CA LEU A 255 17.70 -16.41 4.28
C LEU A 255 18.30 -17.79 4.59
N ILE A 256 17.48 -18.83 4.73
CA ILE A 256 17.96 -20.19 5.01
C ILE A 256 18.91 -20.66 3.91
N PHE A 257 18.61 -20.35 2.64
CA PHE A 257 19.49 -20.66 1.52
C PHE A 257 20.80 -19.87 1.59
N GLY A 258 20.76 -18.56 1.83
CA GLY A 258 21.96 -17.72 1.94
C GLY A 258 22.92 -18.15 3.05
N GLU A 259 22.37 -18.58 4.19
CA GLU A 259 23.14 -18.91 5.39
C GLU A 259 23.47 -20.40 5.52
N ALA A 260 22.65 -21.29 4.93
CA ALA A 260 22.70 -22.72 5.17
C ALA A 260 22.51 -23.60 3.92
N ASN A 261 22.71 -23.09 2.69
CA ASN A 261 22.56 -23.86 1.45
C ASN A 261 23.26 -25.24 1.49
N ASN A 262 24.52 -25.27 1.94
CA ASN A 262 25.34 -26.50 1.96
C ASN A 262 25.29 -27.25 3.30
N GLN A 263 24.30 -26.97 4.16
CA GLN A 263 24.19 -27.58 5.48
C GLN A 263 23.12 -28.68 5.52
N PRO A 264 23.19 -29.62 6.49
CA PRO A 264 22.14 -30.61 6.70
C PRO A 264 20.78 -29.96 7.01
N SER A 265 19.68 -30.67 6.73
CA SER A 265 18.30 -30.19 6.94
C SER A 265 18.06 -29.70 8.37
N GLU A 266 18.65 -30.37 9.37
CA GLU A 266 18.54 -29.96 10.77
C GLU A 266 19.09 -28.54 11.01
N ALA A 267 20.24 -28.20 10.40
CA ALA A 267 20.82 -26.86 10.53
C ALA A 267 19.94 -25.81 9.85
N LYS A 268 19.35 -26.12 8.69
CA LYS A 268 18.41 -25.25 7.99
C LYS A 268 17.17 -24.94 8.83
N VAL A 269 16.62 -25.96 9.50
CA VAL A 269 15.50 -25.81 10.46
C VAL A 269 15.90 -24.89 11.62
N TRP A 270 17.08 -25.08 12.20
CA TRP A 270 17.56 -24.24 13.31
C TRP A 270 17.80 -22.78 12.88
N VAL A 271 18.32 -22.55 11.67
CA VAL A 271 18.45 -21.19 11.10
C VAL A 271 17.06 -20.55 10.96
N GLY A 272 16.10 -21.25 10.36
CA GLY A 272 14.73 -20.74 10.22
C GLY A 272 14.07 -20.40 11.57
N TRP A 273 14.16 -21.31 12.55
CA TRP A 273 13.62 -21.08 13.88
C TRP A 273 14.32 -19.95 14.65
N SER A 274 15.61 -19.70 14.39
CA SER A 274 16.31 -18.57 15.02
C SER A 274 15.69 -17.22 14.66
N VAL A 275 15.13 -17.08 13.46
CA VAL A 275 14.38 -15.89 13.03
C VAL A 275 13.10 -15.76 13.83
N ILE A 276 12.33 -16.85 13.95
CA ILE A 276 11.08 -16.87 14.71
C ILE A 276 11.32 -16.61 16.21
N ASN A 277 12.45 -17.07 16.75
CA ASN A 277 12.83 -16.78 18.14
C ASN A 277 13.11 -15.28 18.33
N ARG A 278 13.79 -14.63 17.36
CA ARG A 278 14.03 -13.18 17.39
C ARG A 278 12.74 -12.37 17.34
N THR A 279 11.78 -12.75 16.47
CA THR A 279 10.47 -12.05 16.41
C THR A 279 9.70 -12.13 17.73
N LYS A 280 9.91 -13.20 18.51
CA LYS A 280 9.26 -13.43 19.81
C LYS A 280 10.04 -12.87 21.01
N ALA A 281 11.28 -12.43 20.82
CA ALA A 281 12.20 -12.09 21.91
C ALA A 281 11.84 -10.76 22.65
N LYS A 282 10.87 -9.98 22.14
CA LYS A 282 10.44 -8.67 22.70
C LYS A 282 11.63 -7.75 22.99
N SER A 283 12.48 -7.56 21.99
CA SER A 283 13.78 -6.90 22.09
C SER A 283 13.93 -5.82 21.03
N TRP A 284 15.16 -5.39 20.76
CA TRP A 284 15.53 -4.53 19.64
C TRP A 284 15.30 -5.16 18.26
N TRP A 285 15.07 -6.48 18.17
CA TRP A 285 14.64 -7.13 16.94
C TRP A 285 13.18 -6.79 16.61
N PRO A 286 12.87 -6.61 15.32
CA PRO A 286 11.49 -6.50 14.86
C PRO A 286 10.64 -7.73 15.21
N ASP A 287 9.33 -7.52 15.31
CA ASP A 287 8.33 -8.52 15.71
C ASP A 287 7.78 -9.35 14.53
N ASN A 288 8.37 -9.21 13.35
CA ASN A 288 7.98 -9.91 12.12
C ASN A 288 9.21 -10.41 11.36
N ILE A 289 9.04 -11.46 10.55
CA ILE A 289 10.12 -12.16 9.84
C ILE A 289 10.84 -11.19 8.90
N HIS A 290 10.12 -10.47 8.02
CA HIS A 290 10.71 -9.47 7.13
C HIS A 290 11.63 -8.48 7.87
N GLY A 291 11.14 -7.91 8.98
CA GLY A 291 11.90 -6.98 9.79
C GLY A 291 13.19 -7.60 10.34
N VAL A 292 13.14 -8.84 10.85
CA VAL A 292 14.33 -9.54 11.34
C VAL A 292 15.31 -9.86 10.21
N VAL A 293 14.84 -10.34 9.06
CA VAL A 293 15.69 -10.69 7.91
C VAL A 293 16.34 -9.45 7.30
N LEU A 294 15.59 -8.36 7.16
CA LEU A 294 16.04 -7.14 6.48
C LEU A 294 16.66 -6.12 7.44
N GLN A 295 16.85 -6.48 8.70
CA GLN A 295 17.52 -5.61 9.65
C GLN A 295 18.95 -5.32 9.18
N ILE A 296 19.30 -4.03 9.16
CA ILE A 296 20.57 -3.55 8.62
C ILE A 296 21.74 -4.25 9.31
N GLY A 297 22.57 -4.92 8.52
CA GLY A 297 23.78 -5.60 8.99
C GLY A 297 23.56 -6.95 9.65
N GLN A 298 22.32 -7.44 9.74
CA GLN A 298 22.01 -8.70 10.43
C GLN A 298 22.45 -9.94 9.65
N TYR A 299 22.30 -9.94 8.32
CA TYR A 299 22.66 -11.04 7.44
C TYR A 299 23.43 -10.52 6.23
N ASP A 300 24.66 -11.01 6.04
CA ASP A 300 25.55 -10.52 5.00
C ASP A 300 25.06 -10.88 3.60
N ALA A 301 24.38 -12.02 3.44
CA ALA A 301 23.85 -12.47 2.15
C ALA A 301 22.91 -11.46 1.48
N PHE A 302 22.26 -10.57 2.26
CA PHE A 302 21.36 -9.53 1.77
C PHE A 302 22.07 -8.22 1.37
N LYS A 303 23.39 -8.13 1.54
CA LYS A 303 24.20 -6.98 1.11
C LYS A 303 24.58 -7.14 -0.36
N LEU A 304 24.39 -6.10 -1.17
CA LEU A 304 24.77 -6.08 -2.60
C LEU A 304 26.23 -6.47 -2.87
N SER A 305 27.13 -6.18 -1.93
CA SER A 305 28.56 -6.50 -2.02
C SER A 305 28.91 -7.95 -1.68
N ASP A 306 27.97 -8.72 -1.12
CA ASP A 306 28.23 -10.08 -0.67
C ASP A 306 28.23 -11.08 -1.82
N ARG A 307 29.09 -12.10 -1.73
CA ARG A 307 29.23 -13.12 -2.78
C ARG A 307 28.00 -14.03 -2.91
N ASN A 308 27.23 -14.18 -1.84
CA ASN A 308 25.99 -14.96 -1.83
C ASN A 308 24.77 -14.14 -2.26
N PHE A 309 24.90 -12.81 -2.43
CA PHE A 309 23.79 -11.96 -2.86
C PHE A 309 23.16 -12.46 -4.17
N SER A 310 23.99 -12.78 -5.17
CA SER A 310 23.54 -13.31 -6.46
C SER A 310 22.75 -14.62 -6.32
N LYS A 311 23.12 -15.47 -5.35
CA LYS A 311 22.44 -16.74 -5.08
C LYS A 311 21.07 -16.51 -4.46
N ILE A 312 20.97 -15.60 -3.49
CA ILE A 312 19.68 -15.39 -2.81
C ILE A 312 18.70 -14.59 -3.66
N ILE A 313 19.15 -13.74 -4.60
CA ILE A 313 18.24 -13.00 -5.49
C ILE A 313 17.71 -13.85 -6.65
N ASN A 314 18.40 -14.90 -7.06
CA ASN A 314 17.90 -15.83 -8.08
C ASN A 314 18.40 -17.26 -7.84
N PRO A 315 17.87 -17.97 -6.82
CA PRO A 315 18.34 -19.31 -6.42
C PRO A 315 18.33 -20.37 -7.53
N LEU A 316 17.47 -20.22 -8.53
CA LEU A 316 17.35 -21.15 -9.65
C LEU A 316 18.10 -20.71 -10.92
N GLY A 317 18.63 -19.48 -10.95
CA GLY A 317 19.17 -18.85 -12.16
C GLY A 317 20.46 -18.04 -11.96
N PHE A 318 21.14 -18.16 -10.83
CA PHE A 318 22.45 -17.51 -10.63
C PHE A 318 23.57 -18.21 -11.42
N ASN A 319 24.67 -17.49 -11.64
CA ASN A 319 25.82 -18.01 -12.40
C ASN A 319 26.37 -19.29 -11.74
N ASN A 320 26.51 -20.35 -12.54
CA ASN A 320 26.97 -21.68 -12.10
C ASN A 320 26.04 -22.40 -11.10
N VAL A 321 24.74 -22.11 -11.12
CA VAL A 321 23.76 -22.86 -10.33
C VAL A 321 23.80 -24.36 -10.65
N GLY A 322 24.11 -25.18 -9.64
CA GLY A 322 24.17 -26.63 -9.75
C GLY A 322 22.86 -27.32 -9.40
N GLN A 323 22.75 -28.61 -9.69
CA GLN A 323 21.59 -29.42 -9.29
C GLN A 323 21.43 -29.51 -7.77
N SER A 324 22.55 -29.52 -7.03
CA SER A 324 22.55 -29.48 -5.57
C SER A 324 21.95 -28.18 -5.03
N ASP A 325 22.25 -27.03 -5.64
CA ASP A 325 21.70 -25.73 -5.24
C ASP A 325 20.19 -25.68 -5.47
N LYS A 326 19.74 -26.16 -6.64
CA LYS A 326 18.29 -26.23 -6.94
C LYS A 326 17.54 -27.09 -5.94
N LYS A 327 18.05 -28.30 -5.65
CA LYS A 327 17.47 -29.19 -4.64
C LYS A 327 17.42 -28.52 -3.26
N SER A 328 18.51 -27.86 -2.89
CA SER A 328 18.62 -27.17 -1.62
C SER A 328 17.67 -25.97 -1.51
N TRP A 329 17.45 -25.21 -2.59
CA TRP A 329 16.45 -24.14 -2.64
C TRP A 329 15.04 -24.65 -2.32
N TYR A 330 14.60 -25.72 -2.99
CA TYR A 330 13.29 -26.33 -2.72
C TYR A 330 13.18 -26.83 -1.29
N GLU A 331 14.23 -27.45 -0.75
CA GLU A 331 14.28 -27.87 0.65
C GLU A 331 14.20 -26.69 1.63
N CYS A 332 14.91 -25.59 1.38
CA CYS A 332 14.84 -24.38 2.19
C CYS A 332 13.43 -23.78 2.19
N TYR A 333 12.76 -23.75 1.03
CA TYR A 333 11.37 -23.31 0.92
C TYR A 333 10.40 -24.22 1.67
N GLU A 334 10.53 -25.54 1.52
CA GLU A 334 9.69 -26.51 2.24
C GLU A 334 9.85 -26.36 3.77
N ILE A 335 11.08 -26.14 4.24
CA ILE A 335 11.35 -25.88 5.66
C ILE A 335 10.71 -24.56 6.11
N ALA A 336 10.87 -23.48 5.34
CA ALA A 336 10.29 -22.19 5.66
C ALA A 336 8.75 -22.26 5.74
N GLU A 337 8.11 -22.89 4.76
CA GLU A 337 6.66 -23.11 4.73
C GLU A 337 6.19 -23.92 5.95
N LYS A 338 6.88 -25.03 6.26
CA LYS A 338 6.52 -25.85 7.43
C LYS A 338 6.68 -25.12 8.76
N ILE A 339 7.69 -24.26 8.90
CA ILE A 339 7.87 -23.42 10.10
C ILE A 339 6.71 -22.43 10.22
N ILE A 340 6.40 -21.70 9.14
CA ILE A 340 5.34 -20.68 9.14
C ILE A 340 3.97 -21.29 9.40
N LEU A 341 3.68 -22.46 8.81
CA LEU A 341 2.44 -23.20 9.03
C LEU A 341 2.39 -23.94 10.39
N GLY A 342 3.46 -23.88 11.19
CA GLY A 342 3.54 -24.57 12.49
C GLY A 342 3.55 -26.10 12.39
N LYS A 343 3.98 -26.66 11.26
CA LYS A 343 4.08 -28.11 11.01
C LYS A 343 5.38 -28.73 11.53
N ILE A 344 6.38 -27.91 11.85
CA ILE A 344 7.61 -28.32 12.55
C ILE A 344 7.58 -27.63 13.91
N GLU A 345 7.68 -28.38 15.01
CA GLU A 345 7.83 -27.78 16.34
C GLU A 345 9.18 -27.10 16.49
N ASN A 346 9.26 -26.06 17.34
CA ASN A 346 10.51 -25.34 17.57
C ASN A 346 11.54 -26.24 18.27
N PRO A 347 12.64 -26.66 17.61
CA PRO A 347 13.60 -27.57 18.22
C PRO A 347 14.68 -26.83 19.02
N THR A 348 14.65 -25.50 19.06
CA THR A 348 15.76 -24.70 19.58
C THR A 348 15.34 -23.36 20.15
N GLU A 349 16.07 -22.89 21.15
CA GLU A 349 15.98 -21.51 21.64
C GLU A 349 16.98 -20.56 20.95
N ALA A 350 17.75 -21.05 19.95
CA ALA A 350 18.79 -20.26 19.30
C ALA A 350 18.29 -18.91 18.80
N THR A 351 19.05 -17.85 19.07
CA THR A 351 18.84 -16.50 18.51
C THR A 351 20.05 -16.03 17.71
N HIS A 352 21.19 -16.71 17.80
CA HIS A 352 22.42 -16.37 17.10
C HIS A 352 23.06 -17.63 16.51
N PHE A 353 23.78 -17.46 15.41
CA PHE A 353 24.59 -18.52 14.82
C PHE A 353 25.74 -17.94 14.00
N HIS A 354 26.75 -18.77 13.74
CA HIS A 354 27.80 -18.47 12.76
C HIS A 354 28.31 -19.74 12.07
N GLY A 355 28.86 -19.58 10.87
CA GLY A 355 29.58 -20.62 10.15
C GLY A 355 31.08 -20.63 10.47
N VAL A 356 31.86 -21.37 9.67
CA VAL A 356 33.31 -21.59 9.86
C VAL A 356 34.21 -20.35 9.68
N GLY A 357 33.68 -19.25 9.13
CA GLY A 357 34.45 -18.01 8.92
C GLY A 357 34.83 -17.26 10.20
N VAL A 358 34.27 -17.67 11.35
CA VAL A 358 34.50 -17.04 12.65
C VAL A 358 34.77 -18.15 13.67
N SER A 359 35.76 -17.98 14.54
CA SER A 359 36.02 -18.93 15.61
C SER A 359 34.96 -18.82 16.72
N LYS A 360 34.62 -19.95 17.33
CA LYS A 360 33.70 -20.02 18.47
C LYS A 360 34.10 -19.03 19.57
N ASP A 361 35.37 -19.06 20.00
CA ASP A 361 35.88 -18.18 21.06
C ASP A 361 35.72 -16.70 20.73
N TRP A 362 35.93 -16.30 19.48
CA TRP A 362 35.74 -14.91 19.07
C TRP A 362 34.26 -14.54 19.12
N PHE A 363 33.38 -15.41 18.62
CA PHE A 363 31.95 -15.16 18.57
C PHE A 363 31.34 -15.06 19.96
N GLU A 364 31.68 -15.99 20.85
CA GLU A 364 31.27 -15.96 22.26
C GLU A 364 31.75 -14.68 22.94
N LYS A 365 32.98 -14.23 22.68
CA LYS A 365 33.52 -13.02 23.32
C LYS A 365 32.93 -11.71 22.79
N HIS A 366 32.59 -11.62 21.52
CA HIS A 366 32.27 -10.32 20.87
C HIS A 366 30.83 -10.18 20.40
N GLN A 367 30.13 -11.28 20.08
CA GLN A 367 28.76 -11.23 19.58
C GLN A 367 27.75 -11.69 20.63
N VAL A 368 28.09 -12.72 21.40
CA VAL A 368 27.21 -13.28 22.45
C VAL A 368 27.92 -13.41 23.81
N PRO A 369 28.48 -12.32 24.37
CA PRO A 369 29.27 -12.37 25.62
C PRO A 369 28.51 -12.84 26.85
N LYS A 370 27.17 -12.81 26.80
CA LYS A 370 26.28 -13.32 27.85
C LYS A 370 25.48 -14.54 27.40
N GLY A 371 25.77 -15.06 26.21
CA GLY A 371 25.07 -16.17 25.61
C GLY A 371 25.65 -17.53 25.98
N ASN A 372 24.93 -18.57 25.59
CA ASN A 372 25.29 -19.96 25.78
C ASN A 372 25.36 -20.65 24.42
N PHE A 373 26.45 -21.40 24.19
CA PHE A 373 26.54 -22.33 23.08
C PHE A 373 25.51 -23.45 23.26
N LEU A 374 24.71 -23.69 22.22
CA LEU A 374 23.66 -24.71 22.25
C LEU A 374 24.12 -25.98 21.55
N LYS A 375 24.48 -25.87 20.27
CA LYS A 375 24.78 -27.02 19.42
C LYS A 375 25.56 -26.60 18.19
N LYS A 376 26.40 -27.51 17.68
CA LYS A 376 26.98 -27.44 16.33
C LYS A 376 26.26 -28.45 15.45
N ILE A 377 25.75 -28.01 14.30
CA ILE A 377 25.07 -28.87 13.32
C ILE A 377 25.70 -28.60 11.96
N GLY A 378 26.31 -29.62 11.36
CA GLY A 378 27.19 -29.41 10.21
C GLY A 378 28.33 -28.46 10.58
N ASP A 379 28.47 -27.39 9.80
CA ASP A 379 29.49 -26.35 10.00
C ASP A 379 28.97 -25.11 10.73
N THR A 380 27.70 -25.13 11.17
CA THR A 380 27.04 -24.00 11.84
C THR A 380 26.99 -24.20 13.35
N TYR A 381 27.39 -23.16 14.09
CA TYR A 381 27.36 -23.11 15.56
C TYR A 381 26.19 -22.24 15.99
N PHE A 382 25.35 -22.73 16.90
CA PHE A 382 24.15 -22.05 17.38
C PHE A 382 24.25 -21.66 18.84
N TYR A 383 23.70 -20.49 19.17
CA TYR A 383 23.77 -19.89 20.49
C TYR A 383 22.42 -19.27 20.86
N TRP A 384 22.12 -19.31 22.16
CA TRP A 384 21.14 -18.43 22.76
C TRP A 384 21.88 -17.26 23.41
N SER A 385 21.34 -16.05 23.35
CA SER A 385 21.83 -14.92 24.13
C SER A 385 20.66 -14.17 24.73
N PRO A 386 20.74 -13.77 26.02
CA PRO A 386 19.84 -12.76 26.53
C PRO A 386 20.15 -11.44 25.80
N ASN A 387 19.08 -10.72 25.48
CA ASN A 387 19.12 -9.45 24.76
C ASN A 387 19.97 -8.39 25.44
#